data_AF-A0A4Z0GNS9-F1
#
_entry.id   AF-A0A4Z0GNS9-F1
#
_cell.length_a   1.000
_cell.length_b   1.000
_cell.length_c   1.000
_cell.angle_alpha   90.00
_cell.angle_beta   90.00
_cell.angle_gamma   90.00
#
_symmetry.space_group_name_H-M   'P 1'
#
loop_
_entity.id
_entity.type
_entity.pdbx_description
1 polymer ?
#
loop_
_entity_poly.entity_id
_entity_poly.type
_entity_poly.pdbx_seq_one_letter_code
_entity_poly.pdbx_strand_id
1 'polypeptide(L)'
;MDQPQAFGTFVKRYGKIFRTSSYIQWGESRQSLGAVLMLNPGSAEFGKMNPKMGLRLDQFGAAMGKIHPDQTMDQLIRLVDQFYEGRPSGKLQIYNLFNLRGAYAEKAIEDFEELVAHDRITLEEALASIGELQNHPWILIGWGLHRKNKWKFLQKTKDLWLEQIRTAGIPFFGSQNDSGDYYHLAPLLKMKKDDLVSELTKQFNTEIKPVIPFEQLTRHRYMILKWNGRSGTEAQYIVRDNLKGTQGLVSVGQKPVWFHLELAGDPAVANWIDDCEKTPDWL
;
A
#
# COMPACT_ATOMS: atom_id res chain seq x y z
N MET A 1 -15.97 10.42 -1.34
CA MET A 1 -15.13 9.27 -0.93
C MET A 1 -14.77 9.48 0.51
N ASP A 2 -14.93 8.44 1.33
CA ASP A 2 -14.47 8.48 2.71
C ASP A 2 -12.95 8.70 2.75
N GLN A 3 -12.49 9.46 3.73
CA GLN A 3 -11.05 9.69 3.88
C GLN A 3 -10.33 8.37 4.22
N PRO A 4 -9.13 8.14 3.63
CA PRO A 4 -8.37 6.94 3.91
C PRO A 4 -8.03 6.81 5.39
N GLN A 5 -8.01 5.59 5.88
CA GLN A 5 -7.81 5.28 7.29
C GLN A 5 -6.51 4.52 7.49
N ALA A 6 -5.66 5.01 8.39
CA ALA A 6 -4.43 4.33 8.77
C ALA A 6 -4.66 3.40 9.96
N PHE A 7 -4.03 2.24 9.95
CA PHE A 7 -4.08 1.24 11.02
C PHE A 7 -2.67 0.80 11.40
N GLY A 8 -2.51 0.36 12.65
CA GLY A 8 -1.26 -0.22 13.10
C GLY A 8 -1.43 -1.23 14.23
N THR A 9 -0.46 -2.14 14.31
CA THR A 9 -0.31 -3.15 15.37
C THR A 9 1.00 -2.89 16.09
N PHE A 10 0.93 -2.91 17.42
CA PHE A 10 2.03 -2.52 18.30
C PHE A 10 2.24 -3.56 19.39
N VAL A 11 3.51 -3.79 19.74
CA VAL A 11 3.93 -4.66 20.84
C VAL A 11 4.98 -3.94 21.69
N LYS A 12 4.94 -4.17 23.01
CA LYS A 12 5.89 -3.63 23.98
C LYS A 12 6.81 -4.76 24.43
N ARG A 13 8.10 -4.65 24.10
CA ARG A 13 9.14 -5.65 24.44
C ARG A 13 10.41 -4.91 24.82
N TYR A 14 11.16 -5.41 25.79
CA TYR A 14 12.44 -4.81 26.23
C TYR A 14 12.35 -3.32 26.61
N GLY A 15 11.21 -2.89 27.18
CA GLY A 15 10.97 -1.49 27.51
C GLY A 15 10.77 -0.55 26.31
N LYS A 16 10.70 -1.09 25.08
CA LYS A 16 10.51 -0.36 23.83
C LYS A 16 9.18 -0.73 23.17
N ILE A 17 8.71 0.12 22.26
CA ILE A 17 7.49 -0.11 21.47
C ILE A 17 7.89 -0.43 20.04
N PHE A 18 7.34 -1.51 19.50
CA PHE A 18 7.53 -1.95 18.13
C PHE A 18 6.20 -1.86 17.38
N ARG A 19 6.20 -1.29 16.17
CA ARG A 19 5.05 -1.36 15.26
C ARG A 19 5.31 -2.48 14.26
N THR A 20 4.64 -3.61 14.44
CA THR A 20 4.88 -4.85 13.68
C THR A 20 4.05 -4.95 12.41
N SER A 21 3.02 -4.13 12.27
CA SER A 21 2.26 -4.00 11.04
C SER A 21 1.62 -2.61 10.95
N SER A 22 1.52 -2.08 9.74
CA SER A 22 0.79 -0.85 9.45
C SER A 22 0.30 -0.83 8.02
N TYR A 23 -0.88 -0.25 7.80
CA TYR A 23 -1.44 -0.06 6.45
C TYR A 23 -2.35 1.17 6.40
N ILE A 24 -2.58 1.65 5.19
CA ILE A 24 -3.58 2.68 4.87
C ILE A 24 -4.67 2.04 4.02
N GLN A 25 -5.93 2.29 4.36
CA GLN A 25 -7.11 1.68 3.76
C GLN A 25 -7.96 2.74 3.05
N TRP A 26 -8.33 2.46 1.79
CA TRP A 26 -9.32 3.22 1.02
C TRP A 26 -10.55 2.34 0.79
N GLY A 27 -11.73 2.83 1.21
CA GLY A 27 -12.98 2.05 1.16
C GLY A 27 -12.90 0.73 1.94
N GLU A 28 -13.73 -0.23 1.58
CA GLU A 28 -13.86 -1.53 2.28
C GLU A 28 -13.07 -2.68 1.64
N SER A 29 -12.51 -2.47 0.44
CA SER A 29 -11.78 -3.51 -0.28
C SER A 29 -10.54 -3.96 0.50
N ARG A 30 -10.31 -5.27 0.59
CA ARG A 30 -9.11 -5.82 1.25
C ARG A 30 -7.95 -6.05 0.29
N GLN A 31 -8.14 -5.77 -0.99
CA GLN A 31 -7.11 -5.97 -2.01
C GLN A 31 -5.91 -5.09 -1.75
N SER A 32 -4.71 -5.61 -2.03
CA SER A 32 -3.50 -4.79 -2.00
C SER A 32 -3.51 -3.79 -3.16
N LEU A 33 -3.37 -2.50 -2.82
CA LEU A 33 -2.98 -1.44 -3.76
C LEU A 33 -1.47 -1.46 -4.02
N GLY A 34 -0.68 -1.96 -3.08
CA GLY A 34 0.78 -1.96 -3.16
C GLY A 34 1.39 -2.02 -1.77
N ALA A 35 2.70 -1.93 -1.72
CA ALA A 35 3.45 -1.87 -0.47
C ALA A 35 4.47 -0.73 -0.48
N VAL A 36 4.89 -0.31 0.70
CA VAL A 36 5.97 0.64 0.90
C VAL A 36 6.97 0.08 1.90
N LEU A 37 8.26 0.24 1.64
CA LEU A 37 9.34 -0.08 2.58
C LEU A 37 10.04 1.20 3.04
N MET A 38 9.93 1.48 4.35
CA MET A 38 10.53 2.65 4.99
C MET A 38 11.59 2.25 6.02
N LEU A 39 12.27 3.21 6.65
CA LEU A 39 13.31 2.94 7.65
C LEU A 39 12.72 2.30 8.91
N ASN A 40 11.90 3.07 9.61
CA ASN A 40 11.36 2.70 10.91
C ASN A 40 10.03 3.42 11.15
N PRO A 41 9.19 2.88 12.05
CA PRO A 41 8.01 3.58 12.52
C PRO A 41 8.37 4.93 13.16
N GLY A 42 7.76 5.99 12.64
CA GLY A 42 7.95 7.35 13.13
C GLY A 42 7.36 7.61 14.52
N SER A 43 7.23 8.90 14.86
CA SER A 43 6.91 9.38 16.21
C SER A 43 5.45 9.25 16.63
N ALA A 44 4.55 8.74 15.77
CA ALA A 44 3.11 8.70 16.02
C ALA A 44 2.81 8.24 17.46
N GLU A 45 2.36 9.18 18.29
CA GLU A 45 2.20 9.01 19.73
C GLU A 45 0.97 8.16 20.02
N PHE A 46 1.17 6.86 19.91
CA PHE A 46 0.16 5.81 20.04
C PHE A 46 -0.80 5.98 21.24
N GLY A 47 -0.28 6.37 22.41
CA GLY A 47 -1.07 6.55 23.63
C GLY A 47 -1.82 7.88 23.73
N LYS A 48 -1.30 8.97 23.12
CA LYS A 48 -1.99 10.27 23.14
C LYS A 48 -3.14 10.31 22.13
N MET A 49 -3.00 9.59 21.01
CA MET A 49 -3.97 9.60 19.92
C MET A 49 -5.16 8.68 20.18
N ASN A 50 -4.94 7.55 20.87
CA ASN A 50 -6.01 6.65 21.29
C ASN A 50 -5.72 6.12 22.70
N PRO A 51 -6.19 6.81 23.75
CA PRO A 51 -5.93 6.43 25.14
C PRO A 51 -6.34 5.00 25.45
N LYS A 52 -7.43 4.49 24.85
CA LYS A 52 -7.88 3.10 25.03
C LYS A 52 -6.87 2.09 24.48
N MET A 53 -6.21 2.39 23.37
CA MET A 53 -5.13 1.54 22.84
C MET A 53 -3.84 1.67 23.64
N GLY A 54 -3.50 2.88 24.12
CA GLY A 54 -2.39 3.08 25.05
C GLY A 54 -2.53 2.20 26.30
N LEU A 55 -3.71 2.23 26.92
CA LEU A 55 -4.04 1.38 28.08
C LEU A 55 -3.91 -0.11 27.75
N ARG A 56 -4.41 -0.56 26.59
CA ARG A 56 -4.25 -1.97 26.17
C ARG A 56 -2.80 -2.36 25.97
N LEU A 57 -2.00 -1.49 25.35
CA LEU A 57 -0.58 -1.76 25.14
C LEU A 57 0.18 -1.84 26.47
N ASP A 58 -0.17 -0.99 27.44
CA ASP A 58 0.43 -1.03 28.78
C ASP A 58 -0.05 -2.22 29.62
N GLN A 59 -1.32 -2.61 29.50
CA GLN A 59 -1.91 -3.71 30.26
C GLN A 59 -1.53 -5.09 29.70
N PHE A 60 -1.55 -5.26 28.38
CA PHE A 60 -1.41 -6.56 27.72
C PHE A 60 -0.10 -6.71 26.93
N GLY A 61 0.71 -5.64 26.81
CA GLY A 61 1.92 -5.66 26.01
C GLY A 61 1.69 -5.63 24.49
N ALA A 62 0.44 -5.60 24.03
CA ALA A 62 0.08 -5.53 22.61
C ALA A 62 -1.23 -4.77 22.37
N ALA A 63 -1.33 -4.08 21.23
CA ALA A 63 -2.55 -3.39 20.81
C ALA A 63 -2.61 -3.22 19.29
N MET A 64 -3.81 -3.15 18.73
CA MET A 64 -4.07 -2.90 17.31
C MET A 64 -5.26 -1.97 17.13
N GLY A 65 -5.21 -1.10 16.13
CA GLY A 65 -6.36 -0.30 15.72
C GLY A 65 -6.00 0.89 14.83
N LYS A 66 -6.98 1.78 14.66
CA LYS A 66 -6.85 2.99 13.84
C LYS A 66 -5.86 3.97 14.46
N ILE A 67 -4.97 4.51 13.63
CA ILE A 67 -3.99 5.54 13.98
C ILE A 67 -4.24 6.80 13.16
N HIS A 68 -3.72 7.94 13.64
CA HIS A 68 -3.73 9.17 12.84
C HIS A 68 -2.59 9.10 11.82
N PRO A 69 -2.84 9.41 10.53
CA PRO A 69 -1.78 9.60 9.56
C PRO A 69 -0.77 10.66 10.04
N ASP A 70 0.52 10.37 9.91
CA ASP A 70 1.57 11.38 10.05
C ASP A 70 1.90 12.02 8.68
N GLN A 71 2.81 12.99 8.67
CA GLN A 71 3.21 13.67 7.42
C GLN A 71 3.73 12.70 6.34
N THR A 72 4.28 11.55 6.72
CA THR A 72 4.74 10.55 5.77
C THR A 72 3.57 9.77 5.22
N MET A 73 2.62 9.35 6.07
CA MET A 73 1.37 8.72 5.63
C MET A 73 0.52 9.64 4.75
N ASP A 74 0.44 10.94 5.05
CA ASP A 74 -0.25 11.92 4.20
C ASP A 74 0.37 12.00 2.80
N GLN A 75 1.70 11.94 2.74
CA GLN A 75 2.42 11.93 1.47
C GLN A 75 2.21 10.62 0.70
N LEU A 76 2.16 9.48 1.39
CA LEU A 76 1.77 8.20 0.80
C LEU A 76 0.34 8.22 0.26
N ILE A 77 -0.58 8.87 0.99
CA ILE A 77 -1.96 9.04 0.54
C ILE A 77 -1.99 9.79 -0.79
N ARG A 78 -1.30 10.93 -0.86
CA ARG A 78 -1.18 11.72 -2.10
C ARG A 78 -0.59 10.92 -3.26
N LEU A 79 0.44 10.12 -3.02
CA LEU A 79 1.07 9.27 -4.05
C LEU A 79 0.09 8.22 -4.58
N VAL A 80 -0.56 7.47 -3.69
CA VAL A 80 -1.53 6.45 -4.09
C VAL A 80 -2.71 7.07 -4.82
N ASP A 81 -3.23 8.21 -4.35
CA ASP A 81 -4.28 8.93 -5.05
C ASP A 81 -3.83 9.31 -6.47
N GLN A 82 -2.56 9.70 -6.70
CA GLN A 82 -2.06 9.98 -8.05
C GLN A 82 -1.87 8.72 -8.90
N PHE A 83 -1.37 7.63 -8.33
CA PHE A 83 -1.18 6.36 -9.05
C PHE A 83 -2.51 5.78 -9.56
N TYR A 84 -3.58 6.00 -8.81
CA TYR A 84 -4.93 5.49 -9.08
C TYR A 84 -5.91 6.58 -9.51
N GLU A 85 -5.42 7.73 -10.00
CA GLU A 85 -6.24 8.79 -10.61
C GLU A 85 -7.39 9.28 -9.71
N GLY A 86 -7.14 9.32 -8.41
CA GLY A 86 -8.05 9.75 -7.35
C GLY A 86 -9.10 8.72 -6.95
N ARG A 87 -9.04 7.49 -7.46
CA ARG A 87 -10.03 6.43 -7.19
C ARG A 87 -9.44 5.11 -6.65
N PRO A 88 -8.54 5.13 -5.66
CA PRO A 88 -8.08 3.89 -5.03
C PRO A 88 -9.18 3.19 -4.21
N SER A 89 -9.22 1.86 -4.23
CA SER A 89 -9.95 1.04 -3.25
C SER A 89 -9.09 -0.18 -2.87
N GLY A 90 -8.74 -0.29 -1.60
CA GLY A 90 -7.85 -1.33 -1.11
C GLY A 90 -6.89 -0.86 -0.02
N LYS A 91 -5.81 -1.61 0.17
CA LYS A 91 -4.81 -1.44 1.22
C LYS A 91 -3.44 -1.13 0.66
N LEU A 92 -2.81 -0.07 1.14
CA LEU A 92 -1.37 0.13 1.03
C LEU A 92 -0.68 -0.41 2.28
N GLN A 93 0.10 -1.49 2.13
CA GLN A 93 0.87 -2.06 3.23
C GLN A 93 2.14 -1.23 3.49
N ILE A 94 2.49 -1.01 4.75
CA ILE A 94 3.69 -0.27 5.15
C ILE A 94 4.60 -1.18 5.96
N TYR A 95 5.71 -1.57 5.33
CA TYR A 95 6.83 -2.26 5.93
C TYR A 95 7.90 -1.27 6.41
N ASN A 96 8.73 -1.73 7.33
CA ASN A 96 9.88 -0.98 7.83
C ASN A 96 11.10 -1.90 7.82
N LEU A 97 12.30 -1.35 7.63
CA LEU A 97 13.54 -2.10 7.77
C LEU A 97 13.60 -2.73 9.17
N PHE A 98 13.17 -1.98 10.19
CA PHE A 98 13.00 -2.53 11.53
C PHE A 98 11.76 -1.96 12.23
N ASN A 99 11.15 -2.76 13.10
CA ASN A 99 9.86 -2.45 13.72
C ASN A 99 9.96 -1.49 14.91
N LEU A 100 11.16 -1.15 15.38
CA LEU A 100 11.37 -0.28 16.53
C LEU A 100 10.86 1.14 16.26
N ARG A 101 9.95 1.64 17.10
CA ARG A 101 9.44 3.00 16.98
C ARG A 101 10.46 4.02 17.44
N GLY A 102 10.66 5.09 16.66
CA GLY A 102 11.54 6.18 17.02
C GLY A 102 11.32 7.43 16.16
N ALA A 103 11.10 8.57 16.82
CA ALA A 103 10.93 9.87 16.15
C ALA A 103 12.19 10.35 15.44
N TYR A 104 13.35 10.00 16.00
CA TYR A 104 14.66 10.43 15.52
C TYR A 104 15.36 9.23 14.91
N ALA A 105 15.51 9.25 13.59
CA ALA A 105 16.06 8.14 12.81
C ALA A 105 17.41 7.65 13.35
N GLU A 106 18.36 8.55 13.64
CA GLU A 106 19.69 8.13 14.13
C GLU A 106 19.63 7.36 15.44
N LYS A 107 18.84 7.85 16.40
CA LYS A 107 18.68 7.18 17.70
C LYS A 107 17.94 5.86 17.56
N ALA A 108 16.94 5.81 16.69
CA ALA A 108 16.21 4.58 16.39
C ALA A 108 17.13 3.52 15.77
N ILE A 109 18.03 3.93 14.86
CA ILE A 109 19.05 3.05 14.29
C ILE A 109 20.03 2.58 15.37
N GLU A 110 20.51 3.48 16.23
CA GLU A 110 21.43 3.10 17.32
C GLU A 110 20.79 2.10 18.30
N ASP A 111 19.56 2.34 18.71
CA ASP A 111 18.80 1.40 19.54
C ASP A 111 18.58 0.05 18.83
N PHE A 112 18.29 0.06 17.52
CA PHE A 112 18.15 -1.16 16.72
C PHE A 112 19.46 -1.95 16.64
N GLU A 113 20.58 -1.28 16.33
CA GLU A 113 21.90 -1.91 16.28
C GLU A 113 22.27 -2.54 17.62
N GLU A 114 21.97 -1.86 18.73
CA GLU A 114 22.20 -2.39 20.08
C GLU A 114 21.34 -3.62 20.38
N LEU A 115 20.05 -3.58 20.04
CA LEU A 115 19.13 -4.71 20.28
C LEU A 115 19.55 -5.96 19.50
N VAL A 116 20.00 -5.80 18.26
CA VAL A 116 20.50 -6.92 17.45
C VAL A 116 21.84 -7.42 18.00
N ALA A 117 22.76 -6.52 18.37
CA ALA A 117 24.08 -6.89 18.92
C ALA A 117 23.99 -7.71 20.22
N HIS A 118 22.89 -7.58 20.97
CA HIS A 118 22.63 -8.31 22.21
C HIS A 118 21.60 -9.43 22.06
N ASP A 119 21.34 -9.90 20.83
CA ASP A 119 20.43 -11.00 20.51
C ASP A 119 19.00 -10.80 21.08
N ARG A 120 18.55 -9.54 21.23
CA ARG A 120 17.19 -9.23 21.71
C ARG A 120 16.16 -9.29 20.59
N ILE A 121 16.59 -9.00 19.36
CA ILE A 121 15.79 -9.11 18.14
C ILE A 121 16.66 -9.66 17.02
N THR A 122 16.06 -10.27 16.01
CA THR A 122 16.76 -10.70 14.78
C THR A 122 16.54 -9.72 13.63
N LEU A 123 17.36 -9.81 12.58
CA LEU A 123 17.22 -8.97 11.37
C LEU A 123 15.95 -9.32 10.59
N GLU A 124 15.54 -10.59 10.67
CA GLU A 124 14.43 -11.17 9.93
C GLU A 124 13.07 -10.87 10.58
N GLU A 125 13.02 -10.41 11.84
CA GLU A 125 11.76 -10.11 12.54
C GLU A 125 10.87 -9.09 11.82
N ALA A 126 11.46 -8.20 11.03
CA ALA A 126 10.73 -7.22 10.23
C ALA A 126 10.49 -7.67 8.79
N LEU A 127 11.17 -8.72 8.32
CA LEU A 127 11.18 -9.13 6.93
C LEU A 127 9.86 -9.81 6.55
N ALA A 128 9.20 -9.30 5.51
CA ALA A 128 8.03 -9.96 4.96
C ALA A 128 8.40 -11.28 4.28
N SER A 129 7.53 -12.28 4.37
CA SER A 129 7.73 -13.54 3.63
C SER A 129 7.60 -13.33 2.12
N ILE A 130 8.21 -14.22 1.31
CA ILE A 130 8.08 -14.18 -0.15
C ILE A 130 6.59 -14.21 -0.57
N GLY A 131 5.81 -15.12 0.01
CA GLY A 131 4.39 -15.25 -0.31
C GLY A 131 3.56 -14.02 0.10
N GLU A 132 3.94 -13.34 1.17
CA GLU A 132 3.32 -12.06 1.56
C GLU A 132 3.64 -10.97 0.52
N LEU A 133 4.90 -10.86 0.10
CA LEU A 133 5.32 -9.89 -0.91
C LEU A 133 4.62 -10.11 -2.26
N GLN A 134 4.46 -11.36 -2.68
CA GLN A 134 3.78 -11.73 -3.92
C GLN A 134 2.28 -11.34 -3.96
N ASN A 135 1.68 -11.02 -2.81
CA ASN A 135 0.31 -10.50 -2.77
C ASN A 135 0.23 -9.00 -3.10
N HIS A 136 1.36 -8.32 -3.27
CA HIS A 136 1.42 -6.90 -3.63
C HIS A 136 1.75 -6.73 -5.12
N PRO A 137 1.05 -5.83 -5.84
CA PRO A 137 1.35 -5.56 -7.25
C PRO A 137 2.69 -4.83 -7.46
N TRP A 138 3.20 -4.15 -6.44
CA TRP A 138 4.46 -3.40 -6.44
C TRP A 138 4.89 -3.04 -5.03
N ILE A 139 6.17 -2.67 -4.86
CA ILE A 139 6.69 -2.07 -3.63
C ILE A 139 7.50 -0.79 -3.89
N LEU A 140 7.17 0.29 -3.19
CA LEU A 140 7.89 1.56 -3.21
C LEU A 140 8.90 1.60 -2.07
N ILE A 141 10.17 1.87 -2.37
CA ILE A 141 11.25 1.96 -1.38
C ILE A 141 11.56 3.42 -1.09
N GLY A 142 11.62 3.79 0.19
CA GLY A 142 11.98 5.15 0.58
C GLY A 142 12.40 5.27 2.05
N TRP A 143 13.43 4.50 2.42
CA TRP A 143 13.97 4.44 3.77
C TRP A 143 14.97 5.56 4.12
N GLY A 144 15.30 6.46 3.20
CA GLY A 144 16.22 7.57 3.46
C GLY A 144 17.72 7.22 3.45
N LEU A 145 18.56 8.25 3.28
CA LEU A 145 20.00 8.12 3.02
C LEU A 145 20.86 7.91 4.28
N HIS A 146 20.33 7.21 5.27
CA HIS A 146 21.02 6.98 6.53
C HIS A 146 22.15 5.96 6.36
N ARG A 147 23.40 6.43 6.47
CA ARG A 147 24.60 5.60 6.37
C ARG A 147 25.68 6.09 7.33
N LYS A 148 26.16 5.21 8.21
CA LYS A 148 27.38 5.39 9.01
C LYS A 148 28.11 4.05 9.08
N ASN A 149 29.43 4.05 9.08
CA ASN A 149 30.24 2.82 9.12
C ASN A 149 29.94 1.92 10.34
N LYS A 150 29.45 2.52 11.43
CA LYS A 150 29.06 1.80 12.65
C LYS A 150 27.72 1.05 12.53
N TRP A 151 26.86 1.40 11.55
CA TRP A 151 25.53 0.83 11.38
C TRP A 151 25.56 -0.40 10.48
N LYS A 152 26.10 -1.50 11.01
CA LYS A 152 26.33 -2.73 10.25
C LYS A 152 25.04 -3.51 10.06
N PHE A 153 24.18 -3.56 11.08
CA PHE A 153 22.93 -4.32 11.03
C PHE A 153 21.88 -3.62 10.15
N LEU A 154 21.86 -2.28 10.11
CA LEU A 154 21.04 -1.52 9.18
C LEU A 154 21.39 -1.88 7.73
N GLN A 155 22.68 -1.89 7.39
CA GLN A 155 23.10 -2.24 6.03
C GLN A 155 22.69 -3.67 5.66
N LYS A 156 22.96 -4.64 6.55
CA LYS A 156 22.53 -6.03 6.34
C LYS A 156 21.01 -6.15 6.14
N THR A 157 20.23 -5.37 6.89
CA THR A 157 18.76 -5.39 6.79
C THR A 157 18.29 -4.83 5.46
N LYS A 158 18.91 -3.76 4.94
CA LYS A 158 18.65 -3.26 3.59
C LYS A 158 18.93 -4.33 2.54
N ASP A 159 20.08 -5.00 2.66
CA ASP A 159 20.50 -6.06 1.72
C ASP A 159 19.52 -7.25 1.73
N LEU A 160 19.11 -7.70 2.93
CA LEU A 160 18.11 -8.77 3.11
C LEU A 160 16.76 -8.40 2.48
N TRP A 161 16.28 -7.18 2.70
CA TRP A 161 15.02 -6.71 2.10
C TRP A 161 15.08 -6.66 0.57
N LEU A 162 16.18 -6.15 -0.01
CA LEU A 162 16.34 -6.11 -1.46
C LEU A 162 16.38 -7.52 -2.06
N GLU A 163 17.08 -8.45 -1.41
CA GLU A 163 17.13 -9.84 -1.86
C GLU A 163 15.76 -10.51 -1.76
N GLN A 164 15.02 -10.26 -0.69
CA GLN A 164 13.67 -10.77 -0.50
C GLN A 164 12.70 -10.26 -1.57
N ILE A 165 12.75 -8.96 -1.89
CA ILE A 165 11.92 -8.33 -2.92
C ILE A 165 12.25 -8.90 -4.31
N ARG A 166 13.55 -9.03 -4.64
CA ARG A 166 13.99 -9.63 -5.91
C ARG A 166 13.53 -11.08 -6.04
N THR A 167 13.68 -11.86 -4.97
CA THR A 167 13.26 -13.26 -4.93
C THR A 167 11.74 -13.40 -5.07
N ALA A 168 10.97 -12.48 -4.50
CA ALA A 168 9.52 -12.45 -4.66
C ALA A 168 9.07 -12.12 -6.10
N GLY A 169 9.94 -11.51 -6.91
CA GLY A 169 9.66 -11.19 -8.30
C GLY A 169 8.66 -10.05 -8.49
N ILE A 170 8.46 -9.22 -7.45
CA ILE A 170 7.55 -8.08 -7.54
C ILE A 170 8.26 -6.84 -8.10
N PRO A 171 7.58 -6.00 -8.90
CA PRO A 171 8.11 -4.71 -9.31
C PRO A 171 8.41 -3.84 -8.10
N PHE A 172 9.57 -3.19 -8.10
CA PHE A 172 9.94 -2.23 -7.06
C PHE A 172 10.58 -0.99 -7.64
N PHE A 173 10.40 0.14 -6.95
CA PHE A 173 10.87 1.44 -7.42
C PHE A 173 11.07 2.41 -6.26
N GLY A 174 11.62 3.58 -6.57
CA GLY A 174 11.90 4.65 -5.60
C GLY A 174 12.96 5.59 -6.14
N SER A 175 13.01 6.80 -5.58
CA SER A 175 14.01 7.81 -5.96
C SER A 175 15.34 7.47 -5.31
N GLN A 176 16.38 7.25 -6.12
CA GLN A 176 17.72 6.84 -5.67
C GLN A 176 18.72 7.99 -5.77
N ASN A 177 19.73 7.98 -4.90
CA ASN A 177 20.94 8.77 -5.09
C ASN A 177 21.94 8.04 -6.01
N ASP A 178 23.06 8.71 -6.32
CA ASP A 178 24.12 8.15 -7.19
C ASP A 178 24.76 6.86 -6.64
N SER A 179 24.59 6.58 -5.34
CA SER A 179 25.08 5.36 -4.69
C SER A 179 24.05 4.22 -4.67
N GLY A 180 22.88 4.42 -5.27
CA GLY A 180 21.78 3.44 -5.30
C GLY A 180 20.96 3.35 -4.01
N ASP A 181 21.14 4.27 -3.07
CA ASP A 181 20.35 4.33 -1.82
C ASP A 181 19.11 5.22 -2.02
N TYR A 182 18.02 4.92 -1.31
CA TYR A 182 16.70 5.52 -1.58
C TYR A 182 16.41 6.74 -0.69
N TYR A 183 15.91 7.81 -1.31
CA TYR A 183 15.45 9.01 -0.59
C TYR A 183 14.22 8.72 0.27
N HIS A 184 14.02 9.51 1.33
CA HIS A 184 12.83 9.41 2.17
C HIS A 184 11.61 9.97 1.43
N LEU A 185 10.45 9.33 1.57
CA LEU A 185 9.23 9.67 0.82
C LEU A 185 8.63 11.02 1.21
N ALA A 186 8.90 11.50 2.43
CA ALA A 186 8.47 12.82 2.90
C ALA A 186 9.70 13.70 3.22
N PRO A 187 10.31 14.38 2.24
CA PRO A 187 11.38 15.34 2.49
C PRO A 187 10.84 16.56 3.25
N LEU A 188 11.70 17.27 4.00
CA LEU A 188 11.28 18.40 4.84
C LEU A 188 10.73 19.59 4.05
N LEU A 189 11.32 19.87 2.88
CA LEU A 189 10.95 21.03 2.05
C LEU A 189 9.76 20.70 1.14
N LYS A 190 8.70 21.54 1.18
CA LYS A 190 7.48 21.33 0.38
C LYS A 190 7.74 21.22 -1.12
N MET A 191 8.57 22.10 -1.70
CA MET A 191 8.93 22.04 -3.13
C MET A 191 9.51 20.67 -3.50
N LYS A 192 10.42 20.15 -2.67
CA LYS A 192 10.98 18.81 -2.84
C LYS A 192 9.95 17.69 -2.66
N LYS A 193 8.89 17.90 -1.85
CA LYS A 193 7.77 16.93 -1.73
C LYS A 193 6.98 16.84 -3.03
N ASP A 194 6.75 17.96 -3.71
CA ASP A 194 5.97 18.01 -4.95
C ASP A 194 6.79 17.46 -6.13
N ASP A 195 8.08 17.81 -6.22
CA ASP A 195 9.00 17.24 -7.22
C ASP A 195 9.11 15.71 -7.09
N LEU A 196 9.29 15.22 -5.86
CA LEU A 196 9.37 13.79 -5.58
C LEU A 196 8.07 13.06 -5.96
N VAL A 197 6.91 13.65 -5.69
CA VAL A 197 5.61 13.08 -6.07
C VAL A 197 5.47 12.98 -7.58
N SER A 198 5.87 14.02 -8.30
CA SER A 198 5.86 14.04 -9.77
C SER A 198 6.79 12.97 -10.35
N GLU A 199 8.01 12.87 -9.84
CA GLU A 199 9.01 11.88 -10.24
C GLU A 199 8.51 10.45 -10.03
N LEU A 200 8.06 10.12 -8.81
CA LEU A 200 7.56 8.79 -8.48
C LEU A 200 6.30 8.42 -9.24
N THR A 201 5.41 9.39 -9.50
CA THR A 201 4.19 9.16 -10.31
C THR A 201 4.54 8.92 -11.77
N LYS A 202 5.52 9.64 -12.31
CA LYS A 202 6.03 9.36 -13.65
C LYS A 202 6.61 7.94 -13.71
N GLN A 203 7.50 7.60 -12.79
CA GLN A 203 8.12 6.27 -12.72
C GLN A 203 7.07 5.16 -12.60
N PHE A 204 6.09 5.33 -11.71
CA PHE A 204 4.99 4.38 -11.56
C PHE A 204 4.25 4.17 -12.89
N ASN A 205 3.86 5.24 -13.58
CA ASN A 205 3.10 5.14 -14.82
C ASN A 205 3.90 4.55 -15.99
N THR A 206 5.22 4.79 -16.06
CA THR A 206 6.05 4.37 -17.20
C THR A 206 6.72 3.02 -17.01
N GLU A 207 7.07 2.65 -15.78
CA GLU A 207 7.88 1.46 -15.48
C GLU A 207 7.09 0.38 -14.74
N ILE A 208 6.19 0.78 -13.84
CA ILE A 208 5.52 -0.15 -12.91
C ILE A 208 4.13 -0.56 -13.42
N LYS A 209 3.26 0.43 -13.70
CA LYS A 209 1.90 0.21 -14.21
C LYS A 209 1.84 -0.71 -15.44
N PRO A 210 2.77 -0.64 -16.42
CA PRO A 210 2.74 -1.53 -17.58
C PRO A 210 3.08 -3.00 -17.27
N VAL A 211 3.79 -3.29 -16.19
CA VAL A 211 4.23 -4.66 -15.83
C VAL A 211 3.33 -5.31 -14.77
N ILE A 212 2.46 -4.55 -14.12
CA ILE A 212 1.42 -5.12 -13.25
C ILE A 212 0.46 -5.93 -14.14
N PRO A 213 0.20 -7.22 -13.84
CA PRO A 213 -0.73 -8.03 -14.62
C PRO A 213 -2.05 -7.31 -14.82
N PHE A 214 -2.52 -7.27 -16.06
CA PHE A 214 -3.73 -6.54 -16.48
C PHE A 214 -4.95 -6.82 -15.58
N GLU A 215 -5.07 -8.05 -15.09
CA GLU A 215 -6.12 -8.56 -14.18
C GLU A 215 -6.11 -7.89 -12.78
N GLN A 216 -4.96 -7.38 -12.32
CA GLN A 216 -4.85 -6.69 -11.02
C GLN A 216 -5.21 -5.20 -11.10
N LEU A 217 -5.16 -4.60 -12.31
CA LEU A 217 -5.52 -3.21 -12.58
C LEU A 217 -7.00 -3.03 -12.99
N THR A 218 -7.67 -4.09 -13.46
CA THR A 218 -9.03 -4.00 -14.03
C THR A 218 -10.16 -3.82 -13.02
N ARG A 219 -9.95 -4.13 -11.74
CA ARG A 219 -11.00 -3.98 -10.70
C ARG A 219 -11.56 -2.56 -10.55
N HIS A 220 -10.89 -1.55 -11.10
CA HIS A 220 -11.34 -0.15 -11.10
C HIS A 220 -11.57 0.42 -12.50
N ARG A 221 -11.23 -0.33 -13.56
CA ARG A 221 -11.45 0.10 -14.95
C ARG A 221 -12.93 0.07 -15.31
N TYR A 222 -13.71 -0.79 -14.66
CA TYR A 222 -15.08 -1.06 -15.05
C TYR A 222 -16.07 -0.64 -13.98
N MET A 223 -17.02 0.22 -14.35
CA MET A 223 -18.19 0.52 -13.54
C MET A 223 -19.34 -0.37 -14.03
N ILE A 224 -19.99 -1.12 -13.14
CA ILE A 224 -21.22 -1.80 -13.51
C ILE A 224 -22.31 -0.75 -13.69
N LEU A 225 -23.00 -0.85 -14.81
CA LEU A 225 -24.17 -0.03 -15.10
C LEU A 225 -25.45 -0.83 -14.86
N LYS A 226 -25.49 -2.08 -15.34
CA LYS A 226 -26.67 -2.96 -15.24
C LYS A 226 -26.29 -4.42 -15.04
N TRP A 227 -27.16 -5.18 -14.37
CA TRP A 227 -27.07 -6.63 -14.16
C TRP A 227 -28.38 -7.32 -14.55
N ASN A 228 -28.29 -8.48 -15.21
CA ASN A 228 -29.46 -9.22 -15.71
C ASN A 228 -30.30 -9.95 -14.64
N GLY A 229 -29.95 -9.84 -13.36
CA GLY A 229 -30.67 -10.50 -12.26
C GLY A 229 -30.39 -12.00 -12.10
N ARG A 230 -29.45 -12.57 -12.88
CA ARG A 230 -29.08 -14.01 -12.84
C ARG A 230 -27.80 -14.22 -12.05
N SER A 231 -27.60 -15.43 -11.51
CA SER A 231 -26.42 -15.81 -10.74
C SER A 231 -25.60 -16.90 -11.46
N GLY A 232 -24.36 -17.11 -11.00
CA GLY A 232 -23.48 -18.14 -11.56
C GLY A 232 -23.07 -17.84 -13.00
N THR A 233 -23.01 -18.86 -13.85
CA THR A 233 -22.57 -18.76 -15.25
C THR A 233 -23.55 -18.02 -16.16
N GLU A 234 -24.79 -17.79 -15.70
CA GLU A 234 -25.82 -17.04 -16.43
C GLU A 234 -25.79 -15.53 -16.12
N ALA A 235 -24.97 -15.11 -15.14
CA ALA A 235 -24.88 -13.72 -14.75
C ALA A 235 -24.19 -12.91 -15.84
N GLN A 236 -24.86 -11.84 -16.28
CA GLN A 236 -24.34 -10.91 -17.29
C GLN A 236 -24.45 -9.48 -16.78
N TYR A 237 -23.47 -8.67 -17.17
CA TYR A 237 -23.31 -7.31 -16.69
C TYR A 237 -22.98 -6.38 -17.85
N ILE A 238 -23.61 -5.22 -17.84
CA ILE A 238 -23.17 -4.09 -18.66
C ILE A 238 -22.19 -3.29 -17.83
N VAL A 239 -20.99 -3.13 -18.37
CA VAL A 239 -19.91 -2.38 -17.74
C VAL A 239 -19.50 -1.19 -18.58
N ARG A 240 -19.08 -0.11 -17.93
CA ARG A 240 -18.44 1.04 -18.57
C ARG A 240 -16.94 0.99 -18.33
N ASP A 241 -16.15 1.06 -19.39
CA ASP A 241 -14.73 1.38 -19.30
C ASP A 241 -14.59 2.84 -18.87
N ASN A 242 -14.16 3.06 -17.63
CA ASN A 242 -14.00 4.38 -17.02
C ASN A 242 -12.97 5.26 -17.75
N LEU A 243 -12.05 4.66 -18.51
CA LEU A 243 -10.99 5.37 -19.22
C LEU A 243 -11.43 5.76 -20.64
N LYS A 244 -12.10 4.84 -21.33
CA LYS A 244 -12.55 5.06 -22.72
C LYS A 244 -13.98 5.58 -22.85
N GLY A 245 -14.77 5.52 -21.77
CA GLY A 245 -16.20 5.83 -21.78
C GLY A 245 -17.08 4.80 -22.50
N THR A 246 -16.49 3.79 -23.15
CA THR A 246 -17.20 2.75 -23.92
C THR A 246 -17.91 1.78 -23.00
N GLN A 247 -19.06 1.25 -23.44
CA GLN A 247 -19.79 0.22 -22.70
C GLN A 247 -19.53 -1.16 -23.29
N GLY A 248 -19.57 -2.18 -22.44
CA GLY A 248 -19.35 -3.56 -22.83
C GLY A 248 -20.25 -4.52 -22.07
N LEU A 249 -20.45 -5.69 -22.65
CA LEU A 249 -21.17 -6.80 -22.03
C LEU A 249 -20.16 -7.83 -21.53
N VAL A 250 -20.30 -8.28 -20.28
CA VAL A 250 -19.44 -9.30 -19.68
C VAL A 250 -20.27 -10.38 -19.01
N SER A 251 -19.87 -11.63 -19.23
CA SER A 251 -20.38 -12.81 -18.50
C SER A 251 -19.31 -13.30 -17.53
N VAL A 252 -19.72 -13.97 -16.46
CA VAL A 252 -18.79 -14.52 -15.45
C VAL A 252 -17.77 -15.44 -16.11
N GLY A 253 -16.47 -15.18 -15.88
CA GLY A 253 -15.36 -15.94 -16.44
C GLY A 253 -15.00 -15.62 -17.89
N GLN A 254 -15.60 -14.59 -18.48
CA GLN A 254 -15.33 -14.17 -19.87
C GLN A 254 -14.78 -12.74 -19.94
N LYS A 255 -14.08 -12.43 -21.04
CA LYS A 255 -13.61 -11.07 -21.32
C LYS A 255 -14.78 -10.18 -21.79
N PRO A 256 -14.83 -8.88 -21.42
CA PRO A 256 -15.86 -7.98 -21.91
C PRO A 256 -15.83 -7.82 -23.43
N VAL A 257 -17.00 -7.82 -24.05
CA VAL A 257 -17.21 -7.45 -25.46
C VAL A 257 -17.61 -5.98 -25.52
N TRP A 258 -16.83 -5.16 -26.23
CA TRP A 258 -16.99 -3.70 -26.25
C TRP A 258 -17.86 -3.23 -27.41
N PHE A 259 -18.68 -2.22 -27.13
CA PHE A 259 -19.59 -1.61 -28.08
C PHE A 259 -19.37 -0.10 -28.14
N HIS A 260 -19.62 0.48 -29.32
CA HIS A 260 -19.62 1.93 -29.51
C HIS A 260 -20.97 2.57 -29.14
N LEU A 261 -21.97 1.76 -28.77
CA LEU A 261 -23.33 2.18 -28.43
C LEU A 261 -23.50 2.28 -26.90
N GLU A 262 -24.46 3.10 -26.47
CA GLU A 262 -24.86 3.20 -25.06
C GLU A 262 -25.75 2.00 -24.66
N LEU A 263 -25.12 0.86 -24.36
CA LEU A 263 -25.83 -0.38 -24.03
C LEU A 263 -26.82 -0.24 -22.87
N ALA A 264 -26.46 0.49 -21.81
CA ALA A 264 -27.29 0.64 -20.62
C ALA A 264 -28.60 1.40 -20.88
N GLY A 265 -28.66 2.20 -21.95
CA GLY A 265 -29.87 2.89 -22.41
C GLY A 265 -30.70 2.11 -23.43
N ASP A 266 -30.25 0.91 -23.84
CA ASP A 266 -30.93 0.12 -24.86
C ASP A 266 -32.25 -0.48 -24.30
N PRO A 267 -33.39 -0.36 -25.02
CA PRO A 267 -34.65 -0.96 -24.58
C PRO A 267 -34.60 -2.46 -24.30
N ALA A 268 -33.71 -3.20 -24.96
CA ALA A 268 -33.55 -4.65 -24.75
C ALA A 268 -33.09 -5.01 -23.33
N VAL A 269 -32.47 -4.06 -22.62
CA VAL A 269 -31.96 -4.24 -21.25
C VAL A 269 -32.71 -3.40 -20.24
N ALA A 270 -33.89 -2.87 -20.60
CA ALA A 270 -34.70 -2.04 -19.72
C ALA A 270 -35.08 -2.75 -18.40
N ASN A 271 -35.26 -4.07 -18.43
CA ASN A 271 -35.60 -4.88 -17.26
C ASN A 271 -34.38 -5.31 -16.42
N TRP A 272 -33.16 -4.94 -16.82
CA TRP A 272 -31.96 -5.24 -16.06
C TRP A 272 -31.82 -4.26 -14.90
N ILE A 273 -31.31 -4.77 -13.79
CA ILE A 273 -31.19 -4.08 -12.50
C ILE A 273 -30.05 -3.07 -12.59
N ASP A 274 -30.29 -1.82 -12.20
CA ASP A 274 -29.25 -0.81 -12.04
C ASP A 274 -28.44 -1.15 -10.77
N ASP A 275 -27.19 -1.56 -10.95
CA ASP A 275 -26.28 -1.90 -9.85
C ASP A 275 -24.98 -1.11 -10.00
N CYS A 276 -25.05 0.16 -9.64
CA CYS A 276 -23.95 1.12 -9.76
C CYS A 276 -23.01 1.15 -8.54
N GLU A 277 -23.30 0.36 -7.49
CA GLU A 277 -22.58 0.44 -6.22
C GLU A 277 -21.67 -0.77 -5.94
N LYS A 278 -21.70 -1.80 -6.78
CA LYS A 278 -20.90 -3.03 -6.58
C LYS A 278 -20.02 -3.34 -7.79
N THR A 279 -18.71 -3.37 -7.56
CA THR A 279 -17.79 -4.10 -8.43
C THR A 279 -17.74 -5.54 -7.93
N PRO A 280 -18.14 -6.55 -8.71
CA PRO A 280 -18.02 -7.94 -8.32
C PRO A 280 -16.55 -8.31 -8.18
N ASP A 281 -16.22 -9.12 -7.17
CA ASP A 281 -14.84 -9.52 -6.86
C ASP A 281 -14.11 -10.24 -8.02
N TRP A 282 -14.82 -10.65 -9.06
CA TRP A 282 -14.31 -11.35 -10.24
C TRP A 282 -14.15 -10.46 -11.50
N LEU A 283 -14.58 -9.20 -11.47
CA LEU A 283 -14.18 -8.14 -12.42
C LEU A 283 -12.85 -7.53 -11.97
#